data_AF-A0A7C5F6D4-F1
#
_entry.id   AF-A0A7C5F6D4-F1
#
_cell.length_a   1.000
_cell.length_b   1.000
_cell.length_c   1.000
_cell.angle_alpha   90.00
_cell.angle_beta   90.00
_cell.angle_gamma   90.00
#
_symmetry.space_group_name_H-M   'P 1'
#
loop_
_entity.id
_entity.type
_entity.pdbx_description
1 polymer ?
#
loop_
_entity_poly.entity_id
_entity_poly.type
_entity_poly.pdbx_seq_one_letter_code
_entity_poly.pdbx_strand_id
1 'polypeptide(L)' 'MNTELRKGIFLIAAPSLRDPNFRQTVVLLCEHGPEGALGVIVNRPTAMSISEALP' A
#
# COMPACT_ATOMS: atom_id res chain seq x y z
N MET A 1 7.70 -4.76 20.18
CA MET A 1 6.35 -5.03 19.63
C MET A 1 6.56 -5.83 18.36
N ASN A 2 6.25 -7.13 18.37
CA ASN A 2 6.42 -7.99 17.21
C ASN A 2 5.13 -7.88 16.39
N THR A 3 5.09 -6.94 15.44
CA THR A 3 3.90 -6.74 14.60
C THR A 3 3.92 -7.81 13.51
N GLU A 4 3.07 -8.83 13.65
CA GLU A 4 2.90 -9.82 12.60
C GLU A 4 2.26 -9.20 11.35
N LEU A 5 2.74 -9.62 10.18
CA LEU A 5 2.15 -9.23 8.91
C LEU A 5 0.77 -9.90 8.77
N ARG A 6 -0.28 -9.09 8.69
CA ARG A 6 -1.67 -9.55 8.58
C ARG A 6 -2.54 -8.51 7.89
N LYS A 7 -3.70 -8.94 7.37
CA LYS A 7 -4.67 -8.03 6.73
C LYS A 7 -5.04 -6.87 7.68
N GLY A 8 -5.11 -5.65 7.14
CA GLY A 8 -5.53 -4.44 7.86
C GLY A 8 -4.42 -3.64 8.53
N ILE A 9 -3.14 -4.02 8.39
CA ILE A 9 -2.02 -3.20 8.88
C ILE A 9 -1.54 -2.22 7.81
N PHE A 10 -0.94 -1.12 8.25
CA PHE A 10 -0.21 -0.21 7.37
C PHE A 10 1.28 -0.54 7.34
N LEU A 11 1.83 -0.68 6.14
CA LEU A 11 3.26 -0.72 5.88
C LEU A 11 3.72 0.70 5.53
N ILE A 12 4.67 1.23 6.30
CA ILE A 12 5.19 2.58 6.12
C ILE A 12 6.56 2.47 5.46
N ALA A 13 6.72 3.11 4.31
CA ALA A 13 8.01 3.17 3.63
C ALA A 13 9.06 3.85 4.51
N ALA A 14 10.21 3.19 4.69
CA ALA A 14 11.33 3.79 5.38
C ALA A 14 11.81 5.06 4.63
N PRO A 15 12.27 6.12 5.32
CA PRO A 15 12.75 7.33 4.66
C PRO A 15 13.90 7.09 3.66
N SER A 16 14.68 6.03 3.87
CA SER A 16 15.79 5.63 2.99
C SER A 16 15.35 4.85 1.75
N LEU A 17 14.09 4.41 1.65
CA LEU A 17 13.58 3.66 0.50
C LEU A 17 13.46 4.60 -0.71
N ARG A 18 14.36 4.41 -1.70
CA ARG A 18 14.47 5.28 -2.88
C ARG A 18 13.66 4.85 -4.09
N ASP A 19 13.04 3.66 -4.04
CA ASP A 19 12.21 3.17 -5.15
C ASP A 19 11.06 4.16 -5.42
N PRO A 20 10.94 4.74 -6.63
CA PRO A 20 9.90 5.72 -6.94
C PRO A 20 8.48 5.18 -6.76
N ASN A 21 8.27 3.87 -6.91
CA ASN A 21 6.96 3.24 -6.72
C ASN A 21 6.52 3.26 -5.26
N PHE A 22 7.46 3.21 -4.31
CA PHE A 22 7.17 3.06 -2.86
C PHE A 22 7.75 4.17 -1.98
N ARG A 23 8.51 5.12 -2.54
CA ARG A 23 9.08 6.21 -1.75
C ARG A 23 7.96 7.02 -1.10
N GLN A 24 8.06 7.18 0.22
CA GLN A 24 7.11 7.91 1.07
C GLN A 24 5.67 7.38 0.98
N THR A 25 5.47 6.09 0.69
CA THR A 25 4.13 5.50 0.65
C THR A 25 3.69 4.93 1.99
N VAL A 26 2.38 4.92 2.19
CA VAL A 26 1.67 4.13 3.19
C VAL A 26 0.85 3.11 2.43
N VAL A 27 1.13 1.82 2.66
CA VAL A 27 0.44 0.71 2.00
C VAL A 27 -0.49 0.03 3.01
N LEU A 28 -1.79 -0.07 2.71
CA LEU A 28 -2.71 -0.94 3.43
C LEU A 28 -2.54 -2.38 2.95
N LEU A 29 -2.17 -3.29 3.86
CA LEU A 29 -2.04 -4.72 3.53
C LEU A 29 -3.43 -5.37 3.48
N CYS A 30 -3.86 -5.74 2.27
CA CYS A 30 -5.15 -6.36 2.03
C CYS A 30 -5.07 -7.88 2.17
N GLU A 31 -3.99 -8.49 1.71
CA GLU A 31 -3.75 -9.93 1.78
C GLU A 31 -2.29 -10.26 2.08
N HIS A 32 -2.06 -11.34 2.82
CA HIS A 32 -0.75 -11.91 3.10
C HIS A 32 -0.89 -13.41 3.37
N GLY A 33 -0.17 -14.24 2.63
CA GLY A 33 -0.22 -15.68 2.74
C GLY A 33 0.83 -16.38 1.87
N PRO A 34 0.72 -17.71 1.69
CA PRO A 34 1.70 -18.51 0.95
C PRO A 34 1.89 -18.06 -0.51
N GLU A 35 0.83 -17.58 -1.14
CA GLU A 35 0.83 -17.08 -2.53
C GLU A 35 1.40 -15.66 -2.67
N GLY A 36 1.78 -15.02 -1.55
CA GLY A 36 2.33 -13.68 -1.51
C GLY A 36 1.44 -12.69 -0.76
N ALA A 37 1.56 -11.41 -1.14
CA ALA A 37 0.88 -10.31 -0.47
C ALA A 37 0.30 -9.32 -1.48
N LEU A 38 -0.85 -8.75 -1.14
CA LEU A 38 -1.52 -7.69 -1.90
C LEU A 38 -1.76 -6.50 -0.99
N GLY A 39 -1.48 -5.30 -1.46
CA GLY A 39 -1.76 -4.07 -0.73
C GLY A 39 -2.00 -2.88 -1.66
N VAL A 40 -2.60 -1.83 -1.08
CA VAL A 40 -2.98 -0.61 -1.80
C VAL A 40 -2.28 0.60 -1.18
N ILE A 41 -1.67 1.44 -2.00
CA ILE A 41 -1.13 2.73 -1.54
C ILE A 41 -2.29 3.68 -1.25
N VAL A 42 -2.38 4.19 -0.01
CA VAL A 42 -3.51 5.03 0.42
C VAL A 42 -3.19 6.53 0.44
N ASN A 43 -1.92 6.91 0.28
CA ASN A 43 -1.46 8.30 0.39
C ASN A 43 -0.92 8.88 -0.93
N ARG A 44 -1.28 8.30 -2.07
CA ARG A 44 -0.89 8.78 -3.40
C ARG A 44 -2.13 8.93 -4.28
N PRO A 45 -2.82 10.09 -4.22
CA PRO A 45 -4.02 10.33 -5.04
C PRO A 45 -3.67 10.33 -6.54
N THR A 46 -4.60 9.86 -7.34
CA THR A 46 -4.56 9.94 -8.80
C THR A 46 -5.29 11.19 -9.28
N ALA A 47 -5.08 11.57 -10.55
CA ALA A 47 -5.81 12.69 -11.16
C ALA A 47 -7.20 12.29 -11.69
N MET A 48 -7.50 10.99 -11.76
CA MET A 48 -8.75 10.45 -12.29
C MET A 48 -9.79 10.37 -11.17
N SER A 49 -10.97 10.92 -11.42
CA SER A 49 -12.13 10.78 -10.54
C SER A 49 -12.74 9.37 -10.64
N ILE A 50 -13.47 8.95 -9.60
CA ILE A 50 -14.09 7.62 -9.59
C ILE A 50 -15.13 7.46 -10.71
N SER A 51 -15.85 8.53 -11.05
CA SER A 51 -16.83 8.57 -12.14
C SER A 51 -16.20 8.43 -13.53
N GLU A 52 -14.92 8.77 -13.68
CA GLU A 52 -14.19 8.52 -14.93
C GLU A 52 -13.64 7.10 -14.99
N ALA A 53 -13.35 6.50 -13.83
CA ALA A 53 -12.73 5.18 -13.72
C ALA A 53 -13.74 4.02 -13.84
N LEU A 54 -14.97 4.22 -13.37
CA LEU A 54 -16.02 3.20 -13.30
C LEU A 54 -17.35 3.73 -13.85
N PRO A 55 -18.11 2.92 -14.61
CA PRO A 55 -19.43 3.27 -15.12
C PRO A 55 -20.50 3.38 -14.04
#